data_AF-A0A165Y006-F1
#
_entry.id   AF-A0A165Y006-F1
#
_cell.length_a   1.000
_cell.length_b   1.000
_cell.length_c   1.000
_cell.angle_alpha   90.00
_cell.angle_beta   90.00
_cell.angle_gamma   90.00
#
_symmetry.space_group_name_H-M   'P 1'
#
loop_
_entity.id
_entity.type
_entity.pdbx_description
1 polymer ?
#
loop_
_entity_poly.entity_id
_entity_poly.type
_entity_poly.pdbx_seq_one_letter_code
_entity_poly.pdbx_strand_id
1 'polypeptide(L)'
;MDAEEWYNALDMTTIADWAKLKTTFNIQWPPWQRIKPTSAERTKELHNNLLADEDIMKRVEKGRITVYGFAAWISKITRMAALCDTGNTHIQSVYETLPKIMPDQVAESTLTDWATFATAVRGVSIAKLCDTIKEETHHKAIEEQLADLARHARAPLTMMSSAIEELQRALGELSLGNPAAPRPYTMTTPAGARGTCLFTSYPNSAAPAAPAPAPAPAPYAPAPP
;
A
#
# COMPACT_ATOMS: atom_id res chain seq x y z
N MET A 1 -33.35 -36.90 -10.06
CA MET A 1 -33.43 -37.65 -11.32
C MET A 1 -32.17 -37.33 -12.07
N ASP A 2 -31.35 -38.35 -12.30
CA ASP A 2 -30.07 -38.18 -12.95
C ASP A 2 -30.26 -38.01 -14.46
N ALA A 3 -29.27 -37.43 -15.15
CA ALA A 3 -29.42 -37.03 -16.56
C ALA A 3 -29.74 -38.22 -17.48
N GLU A 4 -29.18 -39.39 -17.16
CA GLU A 4 -29.38 -40.63 -17.90
C GLU A 4 -30.80 -41.19 -17.69
N GLU A 5 -31.30 -41.20 -16.45
CA GLU A 5 -32.68 -41.62 -16.14
C GLU A 5 -33.71 -40.71 -16.80
N TRP A 6 -33.47 -39.40 -16.81
CA TRP A 6 -34.33 -38.43 -17.48
C TRP A 6 -34.34 -38.64 -19.00
N TYR A 7 -33.18 -38.82 -19.63
CA TYR A 7 -33.08 -39.02 -21.07
C TYR A 7 -33.78 -40.31 -21.52
N ASN A 8 -33.64 -41.39 -20.74
CA ASN A 8 -34.29 -42.67 -20.99
C ASN A 8 -35.81 -42.63 -20.77
N ALA A 9 -36.32 -41.64 -20.02
CA ALA A 9 -37.75 -41.43 -19.82
C ALA A 9 -38.41 -40.58 -20.93
N LEU A 10 -37.63 -40.02 -21.87
CA LEU A 10 -38.17 -39.26 -23.00
C LEU A 10 -38.75 -40.17 -24.08
N ASP A 11 -39.80 -39.69 -24.73
CA ASP A 11 -40.40 -40.35 -25.88
C ASP A 11 -39.48 -40.29 -27.10
N MET A 12 -39.53 -41.33 -27.95
CA MET A 12 -38.72 -41.41 -29.17
C MET A 12 -38.96 -40.22 -30.11
N THR A 13 -40.15 -39.61 -30.08
CA THR A 13 -40.49 -38.43 -30.89
C THR A 13 -39.84 -37.13 -30.39
N THR A 14 -39.56 -37.02 -29.08
CA THR A 14 -38.78 -35.91 -28.51
C THR A 14 -37.28 -36.12 -28.72
N ILE A 15 -36.80 -37.37 -28.62
CA ILE A 15 -35.39 -37.69 -28.87
C ILE A 15 -35.01 -37.49 -30.34
N ALA A 16 -35.92 -37.79 -31.28
CA ALA A 16 -35.69 -37.63 -32.71
C ALA A 16 -35.66 -36.17 -33.19
N ASP A 17 -36.15 -35.21 -32.39
CA ASP A 17 -36.20 -33.79 -32.72
C ASP A 17 -35.35 -32.98 -31.74
N TRP A 18 -34.21 -32.48 -32.23
CA TRP A 18 -33.28 -31.69 -31.42
C TRP A 18 -33.93 -30.44 -30.79
N ALA A 19 -34.91 -29.81 -31.45
CA ALA A 19 -35.58 -28.63 -30.90
C ALA A 19 -36.47 -29.01 -29.71
N LYS A 20 -37.17 -30.15 -29.78
CA LYS A 20 -38.00 -30.67 -28.68
C LYS A 20 -37.15 -31.20 -27.54
N LEU A 21 -36.07 -31.92 -27.85
CA LEU A 21 -35.10 -32.37 -26.86
C LEU A 21 -34.47 -31.19 -26.12
N LYS A 22 -34.05 -30.15 -26.84
CA LYS A 22 -33.49 -28.94 -26.22
C LYS A 22 -34.52 -28.20 -25.36
N THR A 23 -35.78 -28.19 -25.77
CA THR A 23 -36.86 -27.55 -25.00
C THR A 23 -37.12 -28.29 -23.69
N THR A 24 -37.29 -29.61 -23.75
CA THR A 24 -37.48 -30.45 -22.56
C THR A 24 -36.25 -30.45 -21.66
N PHE A 25 -35.05 -30.44 -22.24
CA PHE A 25 -33.79 -30.27 -21.50
C PHE A 25 -33.74 -28.96 -20.74
N ASN A 26 -34.09 -27.83 -21.38
CA ASN A 26 -34.11 -26.52 -20.72
C ASN A 26 -35.25 -26.36 -19.71
N ILE A 27 -36.27 -27.21 -19.75
CA ILE A 27 -37.31 -27.28 -18.70
C ILE A 27 -36.75 -28.00 -17.47
N GLN A 28 -36.08 -29.13 -17.69
CA GLN A 28 -35.53 -29.96 -16.61
C GLN A 28 -34.29 -29.33 -15.95
N TRP A 29 -33.41 -28.75 -16.76
CA TRP A 29 -32.27 -27.96 -16.33
C TRP A 29 -32.37 -26.57 -16.94
N PRO A 30 -33.11 -25.66 -16.30
CA PRO A 30 -33.16 -24.26 -16.70
C PRO A 30 -31.74 -23.72 -16.85
N PRO A 31 -31.39 -23.16 -18.01
CA PRO A 31 -30.08 -22.56 -18.19
C PRO A 31 -29.92 -21.49 -17.12
N TRP A 32 -28.79 -21.52 -16.41
CA TRP A 32 -28.49 -20.49 -15.43
C TRP A 32 -28.57 -19.14 -16.14
N GLN A 33 -29.49 -18.28 -15.70
CA GLN A 33 -29.52 -16.92 -16.18
C GLN A 33 -28.16 -16.33 -15.82
N ARG A 34 -27.32 -16.11 -16.84
CA ARG A 34 -26.23 -15.16 -16.71
C ARG A 34 -26.89 -13.85 -16.38
N ILE A 35 -26.89 -13.48 -15.10
CA ILE A 35 -27.18 -12.12 -14.67
C ILE A 35 -26.16 -11.29 -15.42
N LYS A 36 -26.60 -10.69 -16.54
CA LYS A 36 -25.79 -9.69 -17.22
C LYS A 36 -25.74 -8.56 -16.20
N PRO A 37 -24.56 -8.20 -15.69
CA PRO A 37 -24.46 -7.12 -14.73
C PRO A 37 -25.16 -5.91 -15.33
N THR A 38 -26.10 -5.37 -14.57
CA THR A 38 -26.91 -4.23 -14.97
C THR A 38 -26.00 -3.06 -15.36
N SER A 39 -26.50 -2.09 -16.13
CA SER A 39 -25.67 -0.94 -16.52
C SER A 39 -25.05 -0.25 -15.29
N ALA A 40 -25.82 -0.15 -14.20
CA ALA A 40 -25.36 0.41 -12.93
C ALA A 40 -24.23 -0.41 -12.27
N GLU A 41 -24.33 -1.74 -12.26
CA GLU A 41 -23.25 -2.60 -11.73
C GLU A 41 -21.98 -2.50 -12.56
N ARG A 42 -22.10 -2.40 -13.89
CA ARG A 42 -20.96 -2.20 -14.79
C ARG A 42 -20.32 -0.83 -14.61
N THR A 43 -21.10 0.23 -14.38
CA THR A 43 -20.57 1.56 -14.03
C THR A 43 -19.86 1.54 -12.68
N LYS A 44 -20.41 0.82 -11.68
CA LYS A 44 -19.74 0.64 -10.39
C LYS A 44 -18.41 -0.12 -10.56
N GLU A 45 -18.40 -1.17 -11.38
CA GLU A 45 -17.18 -1.94 -11.67
C GLU A 45 -16.14 -1.12 -12.46
N LEU A 46 -16.59 -0.21 -13.31
CA LEU A 46 -15.73 0.75 -14.02
C LEU A 46 -15.01 1.66 -13.03
N HIS A 47 -15.73 2.29 -12.09
CA HIS A 47 -15.13 3.16 -11.08
C HIS A 47 -14.29 2.40 -10.05
N ASN A 48 -14.60 1.13 -9.77
CA ASN A 48 -13.81 0.30 -8.87
C ASN A 48 -12.51 -0.23 -9.49
N ASN A 49 -12.28 -0.06 -10.80
CA ASN A 49 -11.01 -0.43 -11.43
C ASN A 49 -9.94 0.66 -11.23
N LEU A 50 -9.51 0.83 -9.98
CA LEU A 50 -8.38 1.70 -9.67
C LEU A 50 -7.08 1.09 -10.20
N LEU A 51 -6.27 1.92 -10.85
CA LEU A 51 -4.89 1.57 -11.19
C LEU A 51 -4.03 1.93 -9.98
N ALA A 52 -3.38 0.95 -9.37
CA ALA A 52 -2.44 1.21 -8.27
C ALA A 52 -1.11 1.74 -8.82
N ASP A 53 -0.47 2.65 -8.08
CA ASP A 53 0.82 3.25 -8.44
C ASP A 53 1.88 2.18 -8.75
N GLU A 54 1.89 1.11 -7.95
CA GLU A 54 2.79 -0.05 -8.08
C GLU A 54 2.57 -0.85 -9.37
N ASP A 55 1.32 -0.89 -9.85
CA ASP A 55 0.94 -1.67 -11.03
C ASP A 55 1.15 -0.90 -12.34
N ILE A 56 1.42 0.42 -12.29
CA ILE A 56 1.61 1.24 -13.50
C ILE A 56 2.78 0.71 -14.33
N MET A 57 3.95 0.54 -13.71
CA MET A 57 5.18 0.14 -14.40
C MET A 57 5.36 -1.38 -14.48
N LYS A 58 4.44 -2.14 -13.88
CA LYS A 58 4.47 -3.60 -13.91
C LYS A 58 4.29 -4.11 -15.33
N ARG A 59 5.11 -5.08 -15.71
CA ARG A 59 4.95 -5.78 -16.99
C ARG A 59 3.90 -6.88 -16.82
N VAL A 60 2.82 -6.77 -17.56
CA VAL A 60 1.74 -7.75 -17.59
C VAL A 60 1.80 -8.48 -18.92
N GLU A 61 1.89 -9.80 -18.85
CA GLU A 61 1.80 -10.66 -20.03
C GLU A 61 0.32 -10.82 -20.40
N LYS A 62 -0.07 -10.31 -21.58
CA LYS A 62 -1.38 -10.57 -22.18
C LYS A 62 -1.17 -11.39 -23.44
N GLY A 63 -1.26 -12.71 -23.32
CA GLY A 63 -0.97 -13.63 -24.43
C GLY A 63 0.53 -13.72 -24.71
N ARG A 64 0.97 -13.53 -25.96
CA ARG A 64 2.40 -13.56 -26.35
C ARG A 64 3.06 -12.17 -26.32
N ILE A 65 2.39 -11.15 -25.79
CA ILE A 65 2.87 -9.77 -25.79
C ILE A 65 2.92 -9.26 -24.35
N THR A 66 4.08 -8.75 -23.97
CA THR A 66 4.29 -8.08 -22.69
C THR A 66 3.95 -6.62 -22.83
N VAL A 67 2.94 -6.16 -22.08
CA VAL A 67 2.49 -4.76 -22.05
C VAL A 67 2.68 -4.20 -20.65
N TYR A 68 2.86 -2.89 -20.53
CA TYR A 68 2.87 -2.23 -19.23
C TYR A 68 1.47 -2.21 -18.60
N GLY A 69 1.40 -2.20 -17.28
CA GLY A 69 0.16 -2.30 -16.53
C GLY A 69 -0.82 -1.18 -16.86
N PHE A 70 -0.35 0.05 -17.05
CA PHE A 70 -1.20 1.17 -17.49
C PHE A 70 -1.85 0.92 -18.86
N ALA A 71 -1.11 0.35 -19.82
CA ALA A 71 -1.60 0.03 -21.16
C ALA A 71 -2.60 -1.15 -21.12
N ALA A 72 -2.36 -2.12 -20.25
CA ALA A 72 -3.26 -3.25 -20.02
C ALA A 72 -4.56 -2.81 -19.33
N TRP A 73 -4.46 -1.88 -18.37
CA TRP A 73 -5.54 -1.29 -17.62
C TRP A 73 -6.46 -0.46 -18.52
N ILE A 74 -5.91 0.47 -19.31
CA ILE A 74 -6.75 1.31 -20.16
C ILE A 74 -7.48 0.49 -21.22
N SER A 75 -6.85 -0.56 -21.75
CA SER A 75 -7.51 -1.51 -22.66
C SER A 75 -8.69 -2.25 -21.99
N LYS A 76 -8.59 -2.53 -20.69
CA LYS A 76 -9.67 -3.13 -19.90
C LYS A 76 -10.80 -2.11 -19.68
N ILE A 77 -10.45 -0.90 -19.25
CA ILE A 77 -11.37 0.22 -19.02
C ILE A 77 -12.15 0.55 -20.29
N THR A 78 -11.50 0.76 -21.43
CA THR A 78 -12.18 1.06 -22.71
C THR A 78 -13.16 -0.04 -23.10
N ARG A 79 -12.81 -1.31 -22.87
CA ARG A 79 -13.71 -2.43 -23.15
C ARG A 79 -14.94 -2.42 -22.22
N MET A 80 -14.76 -2.06 -20.95
CA MET A 80 -15.86 -1.94 -20.00
C MET A 80 -16.73 -0.72 -20.33
N ALA A 81 -16.12 0.42 -20.62
CA ALA A 81 -16.80 1.64 -21.02
C ALA A 81 -17.65 1.46 -22.28
N ALA A 82 -17.15 0.76 -23.30
CA ALA A 82 -17.93 0.43 -24.50
C ALA A 82 -19.24 -0.33 -24.20
N LEU A 83 -19.34 -0.97 -23.03
CA LEU A 83 -20.49 -1.75 -22.62
C LEU A 83 -21.46 -0.99 -21.70
N CYS A 84 -21.03 0.09 -21.04
CA CYS A 84 -21.83 0.82 -20.05
C CYS A 84 -21.92 2.35 -20.26
N ASP A 85 -21.00 2.96 -21.00
CA ASP A 85 -20.88 4.40 -21.18
C ASP A 85 -20.83 4.79 -22.66
N THR A 86 -21.98 4.77 -23.32
CA THR A 86 -22.11 5.17 -24.73
C THR A 86 -22.05 6.69 -24.91
N GLY A 87 -22.16 7.46 -23.82
CA GLY A 87 -22.18 8.93 -23.83
C GLY A 87 -20.88 9.59 -23.40
N ASN A 88 -19.80 8.83 -23.16
CA ASN A 88 -18.50 9.33 -22.67
C ASN A 88 -18.58 10.10 -21.34
N THR A 89 -19.65 9.90 -20.57
CA THR A 89 -19.93 10.69 -19.36
C THR A 89 -19.04 10.30 -18.18
N HIS A 90 -18.47 9.10 -18.20
CA HIS A 90 -17.67 8.57 -17.10
C HIS A 90 -16.15 8.74 -17.30
N ILE A 91 -15.72 9.35 -18.41
CA ILE A 91 -14.30 9.59 -18.69
C ILE A 91 -13.66 10.44 -17.60
N GLN A 92 -14.31 11.53 -17.20
CA GLN A 92 -13.79 12.42 -16.15
C GLN A 92 -13.64 11.69 -14.80
N SER A 93 -14.67 10.94 -14.40
CA SER A 93 -14.63 10.18 -13.14
C SER A 93 -13.53 9.13 -13.15
N VAL A 94 -13.32 8.44 -14.29
CA VAL A 94 -12.20 7.50 -14.41
C VAL A 94 -10.87 8.23 -14.44
N TYR A 95 -10.79 9.41 -15.06
CA TYR A 95 -9.58 10.23 -15.06
C TYR A 95 -9.13 10.63 -13.64
N GLU A 96 -10.09 11.02 -12.79
CA GLU A 96 -9.84 11.35 -11.38
C GLU A 96 -9.36 10.15 -10.54
N THR A 97 -9.66 8.91 -10.97
CA THR A 97 -9.14 7.71 -10.32
C THR A 97 -7.72 7.32 -10.72
N LEU A 98 -7.11 8.03 -11.67
CA LEU A 98 -5.70 7.76 -12.01
C LEU A 98 -4.77 8.18 -10.87
N PRO A 99 -3.70 7.41 -10.64
CA PRO A 99 -2.56 7.83 -9.83
C PRO A 99 -2.04 9.21 -10.23
N LYS A 100 -1.66 10.01 -9.24
CA LYS A 100 -1.18 11.40 -9.40
C LYS A 100 -0.03 11.56 -10.40
N ILE A 101 0.73 10.49 -10.63
CA ILE A 101 1.86 10.48 -11.57
C ILE A 101 1.46 10.43 -13.06
N MET A 102 0.21 10.06 -13.37
CA MET A 102 -0.30 9.96 -14.75
C MET A 102 -1.02 11.22 -15.30
N PRO A 103 -1.83 11.98 -14.55
CA PRO A 103 -2.54 13.15 -15.09
C PRO A 103 -1.60 14.25 -15.58
N ASP A 104 -0.37 14.35 -15.07
CA ASP A 104 0.64 15.28 -15.59
C ASP A 104 1.08 14.96 -17.03
N GLN A 105 0.88 13.70 -17.47
CA GLN A 105 1.26 13.23 -18.80
C GLN A 105 0.08 13.10 -19.76
N VAL A 106 -1.16 13.18 -19.26
CA VAL A 106 -2.38 13.04 -20.05
C VAL A 106 -3.11 14.37 -20.05
N ALA A 107 -3.09 15.07 -21.17
CA ALA A 107 -3.74 16.37 -21.27
C ALA A 107 -5.27 16.24 -21.06
N GLU A 108 -5.85 17.14 -20.27
CA GLU A 108 -7.30 17.19 -20.01
C GLU A 108 -8.13 17.36 -21.30
N SER A 109 -7.53 17.93 -22.34
CA SER A 109 -8.12 18.04 -23.68
C SER A 109 -8.37 16.69 -24.38
N THR A 110 -7.82 15.58 -23.87
CA THR A 110 -7.98 14.24 -24.44
C THR A 110 -9.19 13.48 -23.88
N LEU A 111 -9.93 14.09 -22.95
CA LEU A 111 -11.07 13.50 -22.23
C LEU A 111 -12.40 13.57 -23.01
N THR A 112 -12.37 13.89 -24.30
CA THR A 112 -13.58 13.98 -25.14
C THR A 112 -14.18 12.62 -25.47
N ASP A 113 -13.31 11.63 -25.77
CA ASP A 113 -13.70 10.30 -26.23
C ASP A 113 -12.84 9.23 -25.58
N TRP A 114 -13.45 8.07 -25.30
CA TRP A 114 -12.75 6.90 -24.77
C TRP A 114 -11.58 6.46 -25.67
N ALA A 115 -11.68 6.67 -26.99
CA ALA A 115 -10.62 6.36 -27.94
C ALA A 115 -9.41 7.30 -27.82
N THR A 116 -9.67 8.62 -27.72
CA THR A 116 -8.65 9.65 -27.58
C THR A 116 -7.95 9.51 -26.23
N PHE A 117 -8.73 9.34 -25.17
CA PHE A 117 -8.23 9.08 -23.82
C PHE A 117 -7.37 7.81 -23.78
N ALA A 118 -7.84 6.71 -24.38
CA ALA A 118 -7.09 5.47 -24.39
C ALA A 118 -5.80 5.53 -25.20
N THR A 119 -5.73 6.41 -26.21
CA THR A 119 -4.54 6.65 -27.00
C THR A 119 -3.54 7.52 -26.23
N ALA A 120 -4.02 8.55 -25.55
CA ALA A 120 -3.20 9.42 -24.71
C ALA A 120 -2.54 8.62 -23.57
N VAL A 121 -3.30 7.80 -22.85
CA VAL A 121 -2.78 6.94 -21.79
C VAL A 121 -1.77 5.92 -22.31
N ARG A 122 -1.99 5.34 -23.50
CA ARG A 122 -1.01 4.42 -24.13
C ARG A 122 0.25 5.13 -24.62
N GLY A 123 0.14 6.41 -24.97
CA GLY A 123 1.23 7.25 -25.44
C GLY A 123 2.07 7.88 -24.33
N VAL A 124 1.75 7.64 -23.05
CA VAL A 124 2.52 8.14 -21.92
C VAL A 124 3.97 7.66 -22.02
N SER A 125 4.91 8.61 -21.93
CA SER A 125 6.34 8.31 -21.99
C SER A 125 6.78 7.58 -20.71
N ILE A 126 7.25 6.35 -20.88
CA ILE A 126 7.78 5.52 -19.79
C ILE A 126 8.98 6.20 -19.11
N ALA A 127 9.81 6.93 -19.87
CA ALA A 127 10.96 7.65 -19.34
C ALA A 127 10.53 8.76 -18.37
N LYS A 128 9.55 9.57 -18.77
CA LYS A 128 9.00 10.62 -17.89
C LYS A 128 8.36 10.03 -16.65
N LEU A 129 7.63 8.93 -16.79
CA LEU A 129 7.02 8.24 -15.66
C LEU A 129 8.07 7.70 -14.67
N CYS A 130 9.17 7.12 -15.18
CA CYS A 130 10.32 6.74 -14.37
C CYS A 130 10.90 7.93 -13.60
N ASP A 131 11.05 9.08 -14.26
CA ASP A 131 11.64 10.27 -13.65
C ASP A 131 10.70 10.87 -12.60
N THR A 132 9.39 10.89 -12.83
CA THR A 132 8.39 11.31 -11.83
C THR A 132 8.38 10.39 -10.61
N ILE A 133 8.46 9.07 -10.81
CA ILE A 133 8.54 8.11 -9.69
C ILE A 133 9.82 8.36 -8.88
N LYS A 134 10.97 8.58 -9.55
CA LYS A 134 12.22 8.91 -8.86
C LYS A 134 12.10 10.20 -8.07
N GLU A 135 11.53 11.26 -8.67
CA GLU A 135 11.33 12.53 -7.98
C GLU A 135 10.42 12.36 -6.76
N GLU A 136 9.34 11.60 -6.87
CA GLU A 136 8.45 11.34 -5.73
C GLU A 136 9.17 10.54 -4.63
N THR A 137 9.97 9.53 -4.98
CA THR A 137 10.78 8.80 -3.98
C THR A 137 11.81 9.69 -3.33
N HIS A 138 12.42 10.60 -4.08
CA HIS A 138 13.37 11.57 -3.55
C HIS A 138 12.68 12.58 -2.64
N HIS A 139 11.51 13.06 -3.02
CA HIS A 139 10.69 13.96 -2.21
C HIS A 139 10.29 13.29 -0.88
N LYS A 140 9.81 12.04 -0.92
CA LYS A 140 9.49 11.24 0.27
C LYS A 140 10.72 11.02 1.16
N ALA A 141 11.89 10.76 0.57
CA ALA A 141 13.13 10.60 1.33
C ALA A 141 13.53 11.91 2.03
N ILE A 142 13.36 13.06 1.36
CA ILE A 142 13.60 14.37 1.97
C ILE A 142 12.60 14.65 3.09
N GLU A 143 11.32 14.36 2.89
CA GLU A 143 10.29 14.51 3.92
C GLU A 143 10.58 13.63 5.14
N GLU A 144 11.03 12.39 4.94
CA GLU A 144 11.44 11.49 6.02
C GLU A 144 12.65 12.05 6.77
N GLN A 145 13.66 12.54 6.04
CA GLN A 145 14.82 13.20 6.65
C GLN A 145 14.43 14.46 7.45
N LEU A 146 13.51 15.28 6.93
CA LEU A 146 12.98 16.45 7.64
C LEU A 146 12.18 16.04 8.88
N ALA A 147 11.36 15.00 8.78
CA ALA A 147 10.60 14.47 9.91
C ALA A 147 11.52 13.91 10.99
N ASP A 148 12.59 13.22 10.61
CA ASP A 148 13.57 12.69 11.54
C ASP A 148 14.38 13.81 12.23
N LEU A 149 14.81 14.82 11.47
CA LEU A 149 15.42 16.03 12.04
C LEU A 149 14.47 16.77 12.99
N ALA A 150 13.19 16.91 12.65
CA ALA A 150 12.20 17.53 13.51
C ALA A 150 11.96 16.73 14.81
N ARG A 151 12.00 15.40 14.73
CA ARG A 151 11.91 14.50 15.90
C ARG A 151 13.14 14.64 16.79
N HIS A 152 14.33 14.68 16.20
CA HIS A 152 15.59 14.89 16.91
C HIS A 152 15.76 16.31 17.46
N ALA A 153 15.16 17.34 16.86
CA ALA A 153 15.20 18.71 17.37
C ALA A 153 14.22 18.93 18.54
N ARG A 154 13.14 18.15 18.62
CA ARG A 154 12.20 18.18 19.76
C ARG A 154 12.75 17.53 21.02
N ALA A 155 13.55 16.47 20.90
CA ALA A 155 14.14 15.77 22.04
C ALA A 155 15.09 16.62 22.94
N PRO A 156 16.02 17.44 22.42
CA PRO A 156 16.96 18.21 23.24
C PRO A 156 16.32 19.43 23.89
N LEU A 157 15.24 20.00 23.34
CA LEU A 157 14.58 21.16 23.96
C LEU A 157 13.83 20.79 25.24
N THR A 158 13.26 19.58 25.32
CA THR A 158 12.63 19.08 26.55
C THR A 158 13.66 18.68 27.61
N MET A 159 14.83 18.18 27.19
CA MET A 159 15.91 17.80 28.12
C MET A 159 16.73 19.02 28.60
N MET A 160 16.95 20.03 27.77
CA MET A 160 17.61 21.28 28.17
C MET A 160 16.73 22.13 29.08
N SER A 161 15.41 22.16 28.87
CA SER A 161 14.49 22.86 29.79
C SER A 161 14.47 22.20 31.17
N SER A 162 14.42 20.87 31.24
CA SER A 162 14.52 20.16 32.54
C SER A 162 15.88 20.35 33.20
N ALA A 163 16.99 20.31 32.43
CA ALA A 163 18.34 20.53 32.97
C ALA A 163 18.55 21.99 33.43
N ILE A 164 17.99 22.98 32.72
CA ILE A 164 18.03 24.39 33.13
C ILE A 164 17.15 24.61 34.36
N GLU A 165 15.98 23.98 34.46
CA GLU A 165 15.14 24.04 35.65
C GLU A 165 15.79 23.38 36.87
N GLU A 166 16.47 22.25 36.69
CA GLU A 166 17.26 21.60 37.75
C GLU A 166 18.45 22.46 38.19
N LEU A 167 19.14 23.10 37.24
CA LEU A 167 20.28 23.98 37.54
C LEU A 167 19.81 25.28 38.23
N GLN A 168 18.67 25.84 37.84
CA GLN A 168 18.02 26.95 38.54
C GLN A 168 17.56 26.56 39.95
N ARG A 169 17.06 25.33 40.13
CA ARG A 169 16.67 24.82 41.45
C ARG A 169 17.87 24.61 42.37
N ALA A 170 18.98 24.07 41.85
CA ALA A 170 20.22 23.89 42.59
C ALA A 170 20.88 25.23 42.98
N LEU A 171 20.82 26.25 42.12
CA LEU A 171 21.28 27.61 42.46
C LEU A 171 20.36 28.33 43.44
N GLY A 172 19.06 28.04 43.41
CA GLY A 172 18.09 28.53 44.38
C GLY A 172 18.35 28.00 45.80
N GLU A 173 18.74 26.73 45.94
CA GLU A 173 19.09 26.12 47.24
C GLU A 173 20.44 26.61 47.80
N LEU A 174 21.35 27.07 46.93
CA LEU A 174 22.63 27.65 47.34
C LEU A 174 22.53 29.13 47.73
N SER A 175 21.37 29.76 47.54
CA SER A 175 21.12 31.13 47.98
C SER A 175 20.97 31.18 49.50
N LEU A 176 22.12 31.35 50.17
CA LEU A 176 22.24 31.65 51.61
C LEU A 176 21.48 32.95 51.93
N GLY A 177 20.23 32.82 52.35
CA GLY A 177 19.44 33.99 52.70
C GLY A 177 18.05 33.72 53.25
N ASN A 178 17.87 32.82 54.23
CA ASN A 178 16.77 32.98 55.18
C ASN A 178 16.97 32.17 56.49
N PRO A 179 16.99 32.79 57.69
CA PRO A 179 17.06 32.05 58.95
C PRO A 179 15.73 31.34 59.26
N ALA A 180 15.85 30.08 59.68
CA ALA A 180 14.76 29.19 60.06
C ALA A 180 14.00 29.68 61.31
N ALA A 181 12.67 29.58 61.28
CA ALA A 181 11.83 29.65 62.47
C ALA A 181 11.84 28.30 63.23
N PRO A 182 11.82 28.29 64.58
CA PRO A 182 12.01 27.07 65.36
C PRO A 182 10.74 26.21 65.36
N ARG A 183 10.91 24.91 65.10
CA ARG A 183 9.85 23.90 65.31
C ARG A 183 9.96 23.32 66.73
N PRO A 184 8.84 23.17 67.46
CA PRO A 184 8.85 22.57 68.78
C PRO A 184 9.05 21.06 68.73
N TYR A 185 9.82 20.60 69.70
CA TYR A 185 10.24 19.23 69.96
C TYR A 185 9.04 18.37 70.38
N THR A 186 8.86 17.22 69.73
CA THR A 186 8.09 16.11 70.30
C THR A 186 9.00 14.89 70.32
N MET A 187 9.28 14.41 71.53
CA MET A 187 9.98 13.16 71.79
C MET A 187 9.08 11.99 71.38
N THR A 188 9.62 11.08 70.57
CA THR A 188 9.20 9.67 70.62
C THR A 188 10.40 8.77 70.34
N THR A 189 10.58 7.79 71.21
CA THR A 189 11.73 6.87 71.38
C THR A 189 11.91 5.85 70.23
N PRO A 190 13.10 5.20 70.14
CA PRO A 190 13.56 4.52 68.93
C PRO A 190 13.19 3.04 68.87
N ALA A 191 13.02 2.51 67.67
CA ALA A 191 13.09 1.07 67.41
C ALA A 191 13.63 0.79 66.00
N GLY A 192 14.75 0.07 65.95
CA GLY A 192 14.96 -0.91 64.90
C GLY A 192 15.87 -0.54 63.73
N ALA A 193 17.14 -0.92 63.90
CA ALA A 193 17.87 -1.81 62.99
C ALA A 193 18.51 -1.26 61.68
N ARG A 194 19.85 -1.37 61.69
CA ARG A 194 20.75 -1.89 60.63
C ARG A 194 20.80 -1.04 59.34
N GLY A 195 21.88 -0.34 58.99
CA GLY A 195 23.29 -0.65 59.18
C GLY A 195 23.76 -1.72 58.19
N THR A 196 24.08 -1.33 56.95
CA THR A 196 25.19 -1.94 56.20
C THR A 196 25.73 -1.03 55.10
N CYS A 197 27.03 -0.83 55.17
CA CYS A 197 27.89 -0.21 54.19
C CYS A 197 28.32 -1.22 53.10
N LEU A 198 28.54 -0.67 51.89
CA LEU A 198 29.66 -0.91 50.98
C LEU A 198 29.77 -2.21 50.14
N PHE A 199 29.96 -1.95 48.83
CA PHE A 199 30.88 -2.61 47.89
C PHE A 199 30.51 -3.99 47.34
N THR A 200 30.19 -4.08 46.04
CA THR A 200 30.62 -5.21 45.20
C THR A 200 30.63 -4.89 43.70
N SER A 201 31.85 -4.94 43.12
CA SER A 201 32.26 -5.42 41.79
C SER A 201 31.53 -5.02 40.50
N TYR A 202 32.31 -4.39 39.59
CA TYR A 202 32.12 -4.44 38.12
C TYR A 202 32.34 -5.86 37.56
N PRO A 203 31.64 -6.22 36.48
CA PRO A 203 32.22 -7.01 35.40
C PRO A 203 32.52 -6.14 34.17
N ASN A 204 33.77 -6.27 33.72
CA ASN A 204 34.29 -5.85 32.44
C ASN A 204 33.82 -6.81 31.31
N SER A 205 33.93 -6.32 30.07
CA SER A 205 33.91 -7.05 28.78
C SER A 205 32.56 -7.41 28.16
N ALA A 206 32.20 -6.77 27.04
CA ALA A 206 32.63 -7.17 25.68
C ALA A 206 31.69 -6.55 24.64
N ALA A 207 32.26 -5.80 23.69
CA ALA A 207 31.56 -5.34 22.49
C ALA A 207 31.36 -6.51 21.50
N PRO A 208 30.18 -6.69 20.88
CA PRO A 208 30.05 -7.55 19.72
C PRO A 208 30.55 -6.84 18.47
N ALA A 209 31.51 -7.48 17.81
CA ALA A 209 32.15 -7.07 16.57
C ALA A 209 31.17 -7.07 15.37
N ALA A 210 31.45 -6.18 14.42
CA ALA A 210 30.77 -6.07 13.14
C ALA A 210 30.87 -7.37 12.31
N PRO A 211 29.83 -7.71 11.52
CA PRO A 211 29.91 -8.83 10.57
C PRO A 211 30.85 -8.51 9.39
N ALA A 212 31.67 -9.48 9.01
CA ALA A 212 32.63 -9.41 7.91
C ALA A 212 31.97 -9.32 6.52
N PRO A 213 32.64 -8.72 5.51
CA PRO A 213 32.14 -8.65 4.13
C PRO A 213 32.15 -10.02 3.44
N ALA A 214 31.17 -10.25 2.58
CA ALA A 214 30.99 -11.47 1.79
C ALA A 214 32.11 -11.71 0.76
N PRO A 215 32.46 -12.97 0.45
CA PRO A 215 33.47 -13.30 -0.56
C PRO A 215 32.96 -13.09 -1.99
N ALA A 216 33.84 -12.60 -2.86
CA ALA A 216 33.61 -12.35 -4.29
C ALA A 216 33.37 -13.66 -5.10
N PRO A 217 32.59 -13.61 -6.21
CA PRO A 217 32.34 -14.75 -7.07
C PRO A 217 33.57 -15.15 -7.89
N ALA A 218 33.86 -16.45 -7.95
CA ALA A 218 34.97 -17.04 -8.70
C ALA A 218 34.75 -16.96 -10.24
N PRO A 219 35.84 -16.86 -11.04
CA PRO A 219 35.76 -16.75 -12.50
C PRO A 219 35.39 -18.08 -13.20
N TYR A 220 34.66 -17.93 -14.30
CA TYR A 220 34.20 -18.96 -15.25
C TYR A 220 35.30 -19.94 -15.70
N ALA A 221 34.99 -21.24 -15.70
CA ALA A 221 35.74 -22.26 -16.44
C ALA A 221 34.89 -22.84 -17.58
N PRO A 222 35.41 -22.99 -18.80
CA PRO A 222 34.69 -23.55 -19.95
C PRO A 222 34.65 -25.09 -19.94
N ALA A 223 33.60 -25.66 -20.53
CA ALA A 223 33.36 -27.10 -20.62
C ALA A 223 34.27 -27.80 -21.67
N PRO A 224 34.73 -29.04 -21.40
CA PRO A 224 35.53 -29.85 -22.34
C PRO A 224 34.64 -30.68 -23.31
N PRO A 225 35.23 -31.29 -24.38
CA PRO A 225 34.58 -31.54 -25.68
C PRO A 225 33.61 -32.72 -25.76
#